data_AF-A0A960G4U8-F1
#
_entry.id   AF-A0A960G4U8-F1
#
_cell.length_a   1.000
_cell.length_b   1.000
_cell.length_c   1.000
_cell.angle_alpha   90.00
_cell.angle_beta   90.00
_cell.angle_gamma   90.00
#
_symmetry.space_group_name_H-M   'P 1'
#
loop_
_entity.id
_entity.type
_entity.pdbx_description
1 polymer ?
#
loop_
_entity_poly.entity_id
_entity_poly.type
_entity_poly.pdbx_seq_one_letter_code
_entity_poly.pdbx_strand_id
1 'polypeptide(L)'
;MYDAARVQALADRKQVQQPYPELCRGGMLVLRLPGRSGLALAPIEDVRAELQRSRPMSATARLQLSAHRARFGMAPVIATVAGHVLGTAELEGCTAVGGTAADGTPIRDSVLQLSDPGAWAAAFLGRVLRTPPGNAWLWWAPSSRQPMSVG
;
A
#
# COMPACT_ATOMS: atom_id res chain seq x y z
N MET A 1 25.20 -2.19 16.43
CA MET A 1 24.80 -1.84 17.81
C MET A 1 23.30 -2.09 17.93
N TYR A 2 22.87 -2.92 18.88
CA TYR A 2 21.46 -3.25 19.13
C TYR A 2 20.87 -2.25 20.12
N ASP A 3 19.73 -1.66 19.79
CA ASP A 3 19.01 -0.68 20.64
C ASP A 3 17.74 -1.34 21.20
N ALA A 4 17.83 -1.83 22.44
CA ALA A 4 16.78 -2.60 23.10
C ALA A 4 15.51 -1.77 23.33
N ALA A 5 15.67 -0.50 23.72
CA ALA A 5 14.54 0.41 23.95
C ALA A 5 13.77 0.66 22.64
N ARG A 6 14.49 0.76 21.53
CA ARG A 6 13.91 0.90 20.20
C ARG A 6 13.19 -0.35 19.71
N VAL A 7 13.70 -1.54 20.03
CA VAL A 7 13.02 -2.80 19.72
C VAL A 7 11.73 -2.93 20.52
N GLN A 8 11.76 -2.59 21.82
CA GLN A 8 10.57 -2.62 22.66
C GLN A 8 9.51 -1.61 22.20
N ALA A 9 9.91 -0.38 21.86
CA ALA A 9 9.00 0.64 21.33
C ALA A 9 8.36 0.25 19.98
N LEU A 10 9.01 -0.62 19.19
CA LEU A 10 8.41 -1.19 17.98
C LEU A 10 7.44 -2.33 18.30
N ALA A 11 7.76 -3.15 19.31
CA ALA A 11 6.93 -4.27 19.76
C ALA A 11 5.61 -3.80 20.41
N ASP A 12 5.63 -2.67 21.13
CA ASP A 12 4.48 -2.12 21.84
C ASP A 12 3.47 -1.41 20.92
N ARG A 13 3.73 -1.32 19.61
CA ARG A 13 2.85 -0.59 18.68
C ARG A 13 1.53 -1.34 18.46
N LYS A 14 0.43 -0.57 18.54
CA LYS A 14 -0.93 -1.05 18.30
C LYS A 14 -1.06 -1.62 16.88
N GLN A 15 -1.67 -2.79 16.77
CA GLN A 15 -2.01 -3.38 15.47
C GLN A 15 -3.22 -2.67 14.87
N VAL A 16 -3.29 -2.64 13.53
CA VAL A 16 -4.50 -2.21 12.82
C VAL A 16 -5.61 -3.21 13.16
N GLN A 17 -6.72 -2.71 13.72
CA GLN A 17 -7.83 -3.57 14.09
C GLN A 17 -8.75 -3.82 12.90
N GLN A 18 -9.26 -5.04 12.81
CA GLN A 18 -10.32 -5.41 11.89
C GLN A 18 -11.68 -5.31 12.60
N PRO A 19 -12.77 -5.00 11.88
CA PRO A 19 -12.83 -4.77 10.43
C PRO A 19 -12.22 -3.41 10.02
N TYR A 20 -11.62 -3.35 8.84
CA TYR A 20 -11.07 -2.10 8.31
C TYR A 20 -12.16 -1.06 8.03
N PRO A 21 -11.82 0.24 7.91
CA PRO A 21 -12.74 1.27 7.42
C PRO A 21 -13.36 0.90 6.07
N GLU A 22 -14.58 1.35 5.80
CA GLU A 22 -15.38 0.95 4.63
C GLU A 22 -14.63 1.10 3.30
N LEU A 23 -14.02 2.26 3.06
CA LEU A 23 -13.20 2.52 1.86
C LEU A 23 -12.06 1.49 1.70
N CYS A 24 -11.47 1.08 2.80
CA CYS A 24 -10.39 0.11 2.81
C CYS A 24 -10.89 -1.33 2.66
N ARG A 25 -12.17 -1.63 2.96
CA ARG A 25 -12.76 -2.98 2.77
C ARG A 25 -12.89 -3.34 1.29
N GLY A 26 -13.17 -2.37 0.42
CA GLY A 26 -13.28 -2.60 -1.02
C GLY A 26 -11.94 -2.96 -1.68
N GLY A 27 -10.83 -2.70 -0.98
CA GLY A 27 -9.47 -2.98 -1.39
C GLY A 27 -8.52 -1.83 -1.10
N MET A 28 -7.23 -2.12 -0.98
CA MET A 28 -6.18 -1.13 -0.76
C MET A 28 -4.86 -1.58 -1.41
N LEU A 29 -4.09 -0.61 -1.91
CA LEU A 29 -2.73 -0.84 -2.39
C LEU A 29 -1.76 -0.74 -1.23
N VAL A 30 -1.02 -1.82 -0.96
CA VAL A 30 0.02 -1.81 0.07
C VAL A 30 1.39 -1.81 -0.56
N LEU A 31 2.08 -0.67 -0.44
CA LEU A 31 3.42 -0.44 -0.93
C LEU A 31 4.44 -0.74 0.15
N ARG A 32 5.33 -1.69 -0.12
CA ARG A 32 6.41 -2.02 0.81
C ARG A 32 7.64 -1.21 0.45
N LEU A 33 8.08 -0.40 1.39
CA LEU A 33 9.29 0.38 1.26
C LEU A 33 10.49 -0.45 1.75
N PRO A 34 11.66 -0.34 1.10
CA PRO A 34 12.85 -1.04 1.56
C PRO A 34 13.25 -0.52 2.95
N GLY A 35 13.38 -1.41 3.95
CA GLY A 35 13.67 -1.02 5.33
C GLY A 35 15.02 -0.33 5.57
N ARG A 36 15.90 -0.31 4.56
CA ARG A 36 17.20 0.38 4.59
C ARG A 36 17.11 1.89 4.33
N SER A 37 15.94 2.41 3.95
CA SER A 37 15.80 3.75 3.38
C SER A 37 15.81 4.90 4.40
N GLY A 38 16.00 4.65 5.70
CA GLY A 38 15.87 5.70 6.73
C GLY A 38 14.44 6.25 6.90
N LEU A 39 13.53 5.91 5.97
CA LEU A 39 12.15 6.38 5.90
C LEU A 39 11.28 5.99 7.09
N ALA A 40 11.68 4.97 7.87
CA ALA A 40 10.98 4.61 9.10
C ALA A 40 10.96 5.75 10.14
N LEU A 41 11.85 6.74 10.00
CA LEU A 41 11.94 7.93 10.84
C LEU A 41 11.76 9.23 10.06
N ALA A 42 11.48 9.16 8.76
CA ALA A 42 11.35 10.35 7.94
C ALA A 42 10.00 11.04 8.18
N PRO A 43 9.95 12.38 8.02
CA PRO A 43 8.70 13.14 7.91
C PRO A 43 7.72 12.53 6.90
N ILE A 44 6.43 12.74 7.10
CA ILE A 44 5.38 12.15 6.24
C ILE A 44 5.46 12.66 4.80
N GLU A 45 6.00 13.86 4.60
CA GLU A 45 6.28 14.50 3.32
C GLU A 45 7.31 13.70 2.52
N ASP A 46 8.36 13.20 3.17
CA ASP A 46 9.38 12.35 2.55
C ASP A 46 8.81 10.98 2.16
N VAL A 47 7.88 10.46 2.97
CA VAL A 47 7.14 9.23 2.65
C VAL A 47 6.26 9.43 1.43
N ARG A 48 5.65 10.61 1.24
CA ARG A 48 4.87 10.93 0.03
C ARG A 48 5.71 10.96 -1.23
N ALA A 49 6.85 11.64 -1.19
CA ALA A 49 7.76 11.67 -2.34
C ALA A 49 8.21 10.25 -2.72
N GLU A 50 8.48 9.40 -1.72
CA GLU A 50 8.77 7.98 -1.95
C GLU A 50 7.57 7.23 -2.56
N LEU A 51 6.36 7.46 -2.06
CA LEU A 51 5.14 6.83 -2.54
C LEU A 51 4.87 7.10 -4.03
N GLN A 52 5.18 8.30 -4.51
CA GLN A 52 4.98 8.70 -5.91
C GLN A 52 6.07 8.20 -6.88
N ARG A 53 7.22 7.71 -6.39
CA ARG A 53 8.28 7.19 -7.26
C ARG A 53 7.77 6.05 -8.14
N SER A 54 8.44 5.88 -9.29
CA SER A 54 8.22 4.74 -10.17
C SER A 54 8.39 3.43 -9.40
N ARG A 55 7.42 2.52 -9.53
CA ARG A 55 7.48 1.17 -8.95
C ARG A 55 7.08 0.11 -9.95
N PRO A 56 7.71 -1.07 -9.92
CA PRO A 56 7.28 -2.19 -10.73
C PRO A 56 5.88 -2.63 -10.33
N MET A 57 4.97 -2.66 -11.29
CA MET A 57 3.60 -3.13 -11.14
C MET A 57 3.20 -4.00 -12.34
N SER A 58 2.56 -5.14 -12.08
CA SER A 58 2.07 -6.00 -13.17
C SER A 58 0.89 -5.34 -13.90
N ALA A 59 0.69 -5.71 -15.18
CA ALA A 59 -0.46 -5.24 -15.95
C ALA A 59 -1.79 -5.62 -15.27
N THR A 60 -1.87 -6.83 -14.70
CA THR A 60 -3.02 -7.29 -13.93
C THR A 60 -3.29 -6.42 -12.70
N ALA A 61 -2.25 -6.05 -11.94
CA ALA A 61 -2.40 -5.18 -10.78
C ALA A 61 -2.88 -3.78 -11.18
N ARG A 62 -2.35 -3.22 -12.28
CA ARG A 62 -2.84 -1.94 -12.83
C ARG A 62 -4.31 -2.02 -13.24
N LEU A 63 -4.72 -3.11 -13.91
CA LEU A 63 -6.11 -3.32 -14.31
C LEU A 63 -7.03 -3.41 -13.10
N GLN A 64 -6.64 -4.17 -12.07
CA GLN A 64 -7.43 -4.31 -10.85
C GLN A 64 -7.57 -2.97 -10.10
N LEU A 65 -6.49 -2.17 -10.02
CA LEU A 65 -6.55 -0.82 -9.46
C LEU A 65 -7.47 0.09 -10.26
N SER A 66 -7.37 0.05 -11.59
CA SER A 66 -8.24 0.82 -12.47
C SER A 66 -9.72 0.45 -12.26
N ALA A 67 -10.03 -0.84 -12.21
CA ALA A 67 -11.39 -1.33 -11.97
C ALA A 67 -11.92 -0.93 -10.58
N HIS A 68 -11.10 -1.02 -9.54
CA HIS A 68 -11.49 -0.58 -8.19
C HIS A 68 -11.77 0.92 -8.19
N ARG A 69 -10.89 1.74 -8.78
CA ARG A 69 -11.08 3.19 -8.89
C ARG A 69 -12.32 3.55 -9.70
N ALA A 70 -12.60 2.85 -10.79
CA ALA A 70 -13.83 3.06 -11.56
C ALA A 70 -15.09 2.80 -10.72
N ARG A 71 -15.02 1.88 -9.74
CA ARG A 71 -16.12 1.55 -8.84
C ARG A 71 -16.26 2.48 -7.65
N PHE A 72 -15.16 2.94 -7.07
CA PHE A 72 -15.14 3.67 -5.78
C PHE A 72 -14.61 5.12 -5.90
N GLY A 73 -14.25 5.57 -7.10
CA GLY A 73 -13.66 6.89 -7.38
C GLY A 73 -12.16 6.99 -7.06
N MET A 74 -11.71 6.30 -6.02
CA MET A 74 -10.36 6.36 -5.46
C MET A 74 -9.89 4.97 -4.99
N ALA A 75 -8.61 4.82 -4.65
CA ALA A 75 -8.11 3.62 -3.98
C ALA A 75 -7.19 3.99 -2.80
N PRO A 76 -7.41 3.47 -1.59
CA PRO A 76 -6.51 3.69 -0.46
C PRO A 76 -5.11 3.12 -0.73
N VAL A 77 -4.06 3.89 -0.42
CA VAL A 77 -2.66 3.48 -0.51
C VAL A 77 -2.02 3.51 0.87
N ILE A 78 -1.32 2.44 1.24
CA ILE A 78 -0.60 2.31 2.50
C ILE A 78 0.87 2.01 2.22
N ALA A 79 1.77 2.86 2.69
CA ALA A 79 3.21 2.57 2.73
C ALA A 79 3.56 1.83 4.01
N THR A 80 4.28 0.70 3.89
CA THR A 80 4.79 -0.04 5.05
C THR A 80 6.28 -0.34 4.98
N VAL A 81 6.93 -0.39 6.14
CA VAL A 81 8.25 -1.00 6.35
C VAL A 81 8.10 -2.08 7.41
N ALA A 82 8.40 -3.33 7.06
CA ALA A 82 8.23 -4.48 7.96
C ALA A 82 6.83 -4.54 8.62
N GLY A 83 5.78 -4.14 7.88
CA GLY A 83 4.40 -4.10 8.38
C GLY A 83 4.02 -2.84 9.15
N HIS A 84 4.98 -1.98 9.53
CA HIS A 84 4.68 -0.69 10.15
C HIS A 84 4.19 0.30 9.10
N VAL A 85 3.02 0.90 9.32
CA VAL A 85 2.47 1.92 8.42
C VAL A 85 3.20 3.25 8.64
N LEU A 86 3.88 3.71 7.58
CA LEU A 86 4.63 4.97 7.59
C LEU A 86 3.89 6.11 6.90
N GLY A 87 2.98 5.79 5.98
CA GLY A 87 2.24 6.78 5.23
C GLY A 87 1.00 6.21 4.60
N THR A 88 0.06 7.11 4.31
CA THR A 88 -1.23 6.82 3.70
C THR A 88 -1.52 7.88 2.65
N ALA A 89 -2.14 7.49 1.54
CA ALA A 89 -2.54 8.41 0.48
C ALA A 89 -3.75 7.87 -0.27
N GLU A 90 -4.36 8.70 -1.10
CA GLU A 90 -5.43 8.30 -2.02
C GLU A 90 -4.87 8.19 -3.44
N LEU A 91 -5.15 7.08 -4.13
CA LEU A 91 -4.71 6.89 -5.51
C LEU A 91 -5.70 7.54 -6.48
N GLU A 92 -5.23 8.60 -7.14
CA GLU A 92 -5.94 9.31 -8.20
C GLU A 92 -5.58 8.81 -9.59
N GLY A 93 -4.47 8.10 -9.74
CA GLY A 93 -4.00 7.68 -11.04
C GLY A 93 -2.77 6.79 -10.97
N CYS A 94 -2.59 5.96 -11.99
CA CYS A 94 -1.42 5.11 -12.16
C CYS A 94 -1.04 5.13 -13.62
N THR A 95 0.12 5.71 -13.93
CA THR A 95 0.63 5.83 -15.30
C THR A 95 1.77 4.84 -15.49
N ALA A 96 1.66 3.97 -16.51
CA ALA A 96 2.76 3.09 -16.87
C ALA A 96 3.89 3.91 -17.49
N VAL A 97 5.11 3.72 -17.00
CA VAL A 97 6.30 4.33 -17.60
C VAL A 97 6.92 3.26 -18.49
N GLY A 98 6.79 3.44 -19.80
CA GLY A 98 7.28 2.50 -20.79
C GLY A 98 8.80 2.54 -20.91
N GLY A 99 9.36 1.40 -21.29
CA GLY A 99 10.78 1.27 -21.61
C GLY A 99 11.15 -0.19 -21.79
N THR A 100 12.35 -0.38 -22.31
CA THR A 100 12.95 -1.70 -22.45
C THR A 100 14.31 -1.60 -21.77
N ALA A 101 14.60 -2.51 -20.85
CA ALA A 101 15.94 -2.62 -20.28
C ALA A 101 16.94 -2.98 -21.40
N ALA A 102 18.23 -2.77 -21.14
CA ALA A 102 19.28 -3.01 -22.14
C ALA A 102 19.32 -4.46 -22.67
N ASP A 103 18.71 -5.40 -21.94
CA ASP A 103 18.56 -6.81 -22.26
C ASP A 103 17.28 -7.14 -23.07
N GLY A 104 16.48 -6.15 -23.45
CA GLY A 104 15.21 -6.35 -24.15
C GLY A 104 14.01 -6.63 -23.24
N THR A 105 14.19 -6.65 -21.91
CA THR A 105 13.10 -6.88 -20.96
C THR A 105 12.18 -5.66 -20.87
N PRO A 106 10.85 -5.79 -21.04
CA PRO A 106 9.94 -4.68 -20.85
C PRO A 106 9.97 -4.17 -19.40
N ILE A 107 10.22 -2.88 -19.21
CA ILE A 107 10.16 -2.23 -17.91
C ILE A 107 8.68 -2.08 -17.54
N ARG A 108 8.30 -2.59 -16.37
CA ARG A 108 6.90 -2.64 -15.91
C ARG A 108 6.63 -1.60 -14.82
N ASP A 109 7.26 -0.46 -14.98
CA ASP A 109 7.27 0.59 -14.00
C ASP A 109 5.99 1.43 -14.07
N SER A 110 5.61 2.01 -12.95
CA SER A 110 4.39 2.78 -12.83
C SER A 110 4.56 3.92 -11.83
N VAL A 111 4.17 5.12 -12.25
CA VAL A 111 4.14 6.31 -11.40
C VAL A 111 2.73 6.46 -10.84
N LEU A 112 2.65 6.68 -9.53
CA LEU A 112 1.39 6.83 -8.81
C LEU A 112 1.07 8.31 -8.63
N GLN A 113 -0.13 8.71 -9.04
CA GLN A 113 -0.69 10.02 -8.74
C GLN A 113 -1.49 9.91 -7.45
N LEU A 114 -1.09 10.68 -6.45
CA LEU A 114 -1.54 10.53 -5.08
C LEU A 114 -2.03 11.87 -4.51
N SER A 115 -3.14 11.84 -3.79
CA SER A 115 -3.64 12.96 -3.00
C SER A 115 -3.64 12.66 -1.50
N ASP A 116 -4.06 13.67 -0.71
CA ASP A 116 -4.11 13.57 0.74
C ASP A 116 -5.10 12.49 1.20
N PRO A 117 -4.72 11.67 2.18
CA PRO A 117 -5.62 10.68 2.72
C PRO A 117 -6.82 11.34 3.42
N GLY A 118 -8.01 10.78 3.20
CA GLY A 118 -9.19 11.08 3.97
C GLY A 118 -9.16 10.47 5.38
N ALA A 119 -10.30 10.58 6.08
CA ALA A 119 -10.43 10.20 7.49
C ALA A 119 -10.08 8.72 7.80
N TRP A 120 -10.12 7.83 6.80
CA TRP A 120 -9.78 6.42 6.96
C TRP A 120 -8.33 6.19 7.41
N ALA A 121 -7.40 7.10 7.06
CA ALA A 121 -5.98 6.95 7.35
C ALA A 121 -5.64 6.92 8.85
N ALA A 122 -6.44 7.60 9.68
CA ALA A 122 -6.27 7.60 11.13
C ALA A 122 -6.35 6.19 11.75
N ALA A 123 -7.02 5.26 11.06
CA ALA A 123 -7.10 3.86 11.49
C ALA A 123 -5.78 3.08 11.27
N PHE A 124 -4.86 3.60 10.46
CA PHE A 124 -3.64 2.91 10.02
C PHE A 124 -2.34 3.58 10.43
N LEU A 125 -2.27 4.92 10.37
CA LEU A 125 -1.03 5.65 10.64
C LEU A 125 -0.43 5.30 12.01
N GLY A 126 0.88 5.01 12.01
CA GLY A 126 1.64 4.64 13.22
C GLY A 126 1.37 3.23 13.75
N ARG A 127 0.47 2.46 13.13
CA ARG A 127 0.10 1.10 13.54
C ARG A 127 0.80 0.03 12.73
N VAL A 128 0.71 -1.21 13.20
CA VAL A 128 1.22 -2.40 12.49
C VAL A 128 0.09 -3.04 11.68
N LEU A 129 0.26 -3.07 10.36
CA LEU A 129 -0.59 -3.83 9.45
C LEU A 129 0.07 -5.18 9.18
N ARG A 130 -0.59 -6.28 9.56
CA ARG A 130 -0.09 -7.63 9.26
C ARG A 130 -0.22 -7.88 7.75
N THR A 131 0.91 -7.99 7.08
CA THR A 131 0.97 -8.35 5.66
C THR A 131 1.87 -9.57 5.47
N PRO A 132 1.57 -10.50 4.55
CA PRO A 132 2.49 -11.59 4.20
C PRO A 132 3.85 -11.05 3.73
N PRO A 133 4.95 -11.82 3.69
CA PRO A 133 6.24 -11.35 3.13
C PRO A 133 6.17 -11.11 1.60
N GLY A 134 7.19 -10.50 0.98
CA GLY A 134 7.26 -10.25 -0.49
C GLY A 134 7.08 -8.80 -0.98
N ASN A 135 6.66 -8.64 -2.25
CA ASN A 135 6.54 -7.36 -2.96
C ASN A 135 5.30 -6.54 -2.58
N ALA A 136 5.18 -5.34 -3.16
CA ALA A 136 3.94 -4.57 -3.14
C ALA A 136 2.76 -5.43 -3.63
N TRP A 137 1.61 -5.28 -2.98
CA TRP A 137 0.48 -6.16 -3.23
C TRP A 137 -0.84 -5.41 -3.06
N LEU A 138 -1.84 -5.90 -3.77
CA LEU A 138 -3.20 -5.42 -3.67
C LEU A 138 -3.92 -6.28 -2.65
N TRP A 139 -4.34 -5.65 -1.55
CA TRP A 139 -5.24 -6.30 -0.63
C TRP A 139 -6.65 -6.07 -1.14
N TRP A 140 -7.34 -7.16 -1.43
CA TRP A 140 -8.77 -7.16 -1.67
C TRP A 140 -9.40 -7.83 -0.46
N ALA A 141 -10.51 -7.30 0.07
CA ALA A 141 -11.31 -8.13 0.97
C ALA A 141 -11.67 -9.41 0.21
N PRO A 142 -11.64 -10.58 0.87
CA PRO A 142 -12.23 -11.77 0.28
C PRO A 142 -13.63 -11.39 -0.17
N SER A 143 -13.95 -11.62 -1.44
CA SER A 143 -15.32 -11.45 -1.88
C SER A 143 -16.15 -12.34 -0.98
N SER A 144 -17.12 -11.75 -0.29
CA SER A 144 -18.20 -12.51 0.30
C SER A 144 -18.98 -13.13 -0.85
N ARG A 145 -18.43 -14.18 -1.46
CA ARG A 145 -19.23 -15.21 -2.12
C ARG A 145 -20.06 -15.78 -0.98
N GLN A 146 -21.24 -15.21 -0.77
CA GLN A 146 -22.31 -15.97 -0.16
C GLN A 146 -22.39 -17.26 -0.97
N PRO A 147 -22.35 -18.45 -0.35
CA PRO A 147 -22.72 -19.66 -1.06
C PRO A 147 -24.10 -19.39 -1.65
N MET A 148 -24.22 -19.44 -2.98
CA MET A 148 -25.54 -19.47 -3.60
C MET A 148 -26.19 -20.74 -3.05
N SER A 149 -27.18 -20.58 -2.17
CA SER A 149 -28.12 -21.66 -1.88
C SER A 149 -28.77 -22.01 -3.21
N VAL A 150 -28.38 -23.16 -3.74
CA VAL A 150 -29.14 -23.83 -4.79
C VAL A 150 -30.40 -24.32 -4.08
N GLY A 151 -31.51 -23.62 -4.31
CA GLY A 151 -32.84 -24.10 -3.95
C GLY A 151 -33.32 -25.18 -4.91
#